data_AF-A0A6G1GLJ7-F1
#
_entry.id   AF-A0A6G1GLJ7-F1
#
_cell.length_a   1.000
_cell.length_b   1.000
_cell.length_c   1.000
_cell.angle_alpha   90.00
_cell.angle_beta   90.00
_cell.angle_gamma   90.00
#
_symmetry.space_group_name_H-M   'P 1'
#
loop_
_entity.id
_entity.type
_entity.pdbx_description
1 polymer ?
#
loop_
_entity_poly.entity_id
_entity_poly.type
_entity_poly.pdbx_seq_one_letter_code
_entity_poly.pdbx_strand_id
1 'polypeptide(L)'
;MASQQTPNQPPQYGQPLQNHPQRTDTDLLPKGQERSEQIEYMQAHEASRPQTHDEKNQETLQRQFPNVDASLIAALYSDNKDMSELRETLQELSSQQS
;
A
#
# COMPACT_ATOMS: atom_id res chain seq x y z
N MET A 1 7.11 -57.52 15.74
CA MET A 1 7.26 -56.13 16.20
C MET A 1 8.73 -55.86 16.47
N ALA A 2 9.40 -55.12 15.58
CA ALA A 2 10.72 -54.52 15.83
C ALA A 2 11.03 -53.55 14.67
N SER A 3 10.70 -52.27 14.85
CA SER A 3 11.14 -51.18 13.96
C SER A 3 12.32 -50.50 14.66
N GLN A 4 13.54 -50.72 14.16
CA GLN A 4 14.73 -50.03 14.65
C GLN A 4 15.01 -48.77 13.81
N GLN A 5 15.00 -47.64 14.51
CA GLN A 5 16.05 -46.62 14.56
C GLN A 5 16.36 -45.80 13.28
N THR A 6 15.86 -44.57 13.24
CA THR A 6 16.46 -43.43 12.54
C THR A 6 17.21 -42.53 13.53
N PRO A 7 18.43 -42.08 13.20
CA PRO A 7 18.84 -40.73 13.53
C PRO A 7 19.22 -39.97 12.27
N ASN A 8 18.32 -39.07 11.86
CA ASN A 8 18.59 -38.08 10.82
C ASN A 8 19.46 -36.98 11.45
N GLN A 9 20.78 -37.05 11.26
CA GLN A 9 21.70 -35.99 11.68
C GLN A 9 21.77 -34.90 10.58
N PRO A 10 21.56 -33.62 10.90
CA PRO A 10 21.86 -32.53 9.96
C PRO A 10 23.39 -32.36 9.85
N PRO A 11 23.96 -32.20 8.65
CA PRO A 11 25.39 -31.95 8.50
C PRO A 11 25.76 -30.58 9.08
N GLN A 12 26.80 -30.58 9.91
CA GLN A 12 27.40 -29.39 10.51
C GLN A 12 27.99 -28.43 9.46
N TYR A 13 27.64 -27.15 9.56
CA TYR A 13 28.32 -26.07 8.85
C TYR A 13 29.62 -25.71 9.57
N GLY A 14 30.71 -26.37 9.18
CA GLY A 14 32.09 -25.94 9.41
C GLY A 14 32.58 -25.06 8.25
N GLN A 15 32.96 -23.83 8.59
CA GLN A 15 33.48 -22.71 7.78
C GLN A 15 34.45 -23.11 6.63
N PRO A 16 34.52 -22.33 5.53
CA PRO A 16 35.48 -21.21 5.54
C PRO A 16 34.91 -19.89 5.02
N LEU A 17 35.45 -18.80 5.57
CA LEU A 17 35.29 -17.40 5.19
C LEU A 17 35.55 -17.21 3.68
N GLN A 18 34.52 -17.38 2.86
CA GLN A 18 34.57 -17.09 1.43
C GLN A 18 34.31 -15.59 1.27
N ASN A 19 35.31 -14.88 0.74
CA ASN A 19 35.23 -13.49 0.32
C ASN A 19 33.83 -13.15 -0.21
N HIS A 20 33.03 -12.47 0.59
CA HIS A 20 31.72 -12.01 0.19
C HIS A 20 32.00 -10.95 -0.89
N PRO A 21 31.62 -11.15 -2.17
CA PRO A 21 31.57 -10.02 -3.07
C PRO A 21 30.72 -8.97 -2.36
N GLN A 22 31.27 -7.76 -2.22
CA GLN A 22 30.51 -6.63 -1.67
C GLN A 22 29.20 -6.60 -2.45
N ARG A 23 28.10 -7.04 -1.82
CA ARG A 23 26.77 -6.95 -2.42
C ARG A 23 26.50 -5.46 -2.52
N THR A 24 26.82 -4.88 -3.66
CA THR A 24 26.34 -3.56 -4.01
C THR A 24 24.82 -3.64 -3.95
N ASP A 25 24.20 -2.66 -3.31
CA ASP A 25 22.75 -2.56 -3.08
C ASP A 25 21.91 -2.83 -4.36
N THR A 26 22.51 -2.58 -5.53
CA THR A 26 21.96 -2.83 -6.86
C THR A 26 21.75 -4.31 -7.22
N ASP A 27 22.45 -5.27 -6.59
CA ASP A 27 22.27 -6.70 -6.89
C ASP A 27 21.06 -7.31 -6.16
N LEU A 28 20.52 -6.62 -5.15
CA LEU A 28 19.32 -7.03 -4.42
C LEU A 28 18.03 -6.50 -5.05
N LEU A 29 18.13 -5.66 -6.08
CA LEU A 29 16.96 -5.17 -6.81
C LEU A 29 16.46 -6.27 -7.77
N PRO A 30 15.15 -6.59 -7.77
CA PRO A 30 14.60 -7.59 -8.68
C PRO A 30 14.87 -7.18 -10.14
N LYS A 31 15.44 -8.10 -10.92
CA LYS A 31 15.84 -7.88 -12.31
C LYS A 31 14.85 -8.60 -13.24
N GLY A 32 14.52 -7.98 -14.37
CA GLY A 32 13.73 -8.63 -15.42
C GLY A 32 12.33 -9.07 -14.95
N GLN A 33 12.05 -10.37 -15.04
CA GLN A 33 10.72 -10.96 -14.79
C GLN A 33 10.27 -10.84 -13.32
N GLU A 34 11.17 -11.00 -12.36
CA GLU A 34 10.86 -10.85 -10.93
C GLU A 34 10.36 -9.43 -10.59
N ARG A 35 10.84 -8.41 -11.32
CA ARG A 35 10.35 -7.03 -11.17
C ARG A 35 8.92 -6.90 -11.68
N SER A 36 8.58 -7.57 -12.78
CA SER A 36 7.22 -7.58 -13.33
C SER A 36 6.26 -8.28 -12.37
N GLU A 37 6.64 -9.43 -11.81
CA GLU A 37 5.85 -10.16 -10.81
C GLU A 37 5.64 -9.34 -9.54
N GLN A 38 6.68 -8.65 -9.06
CA GLN A 38 6.57 -7.75 -7.91
C GLN A 38 5.62 -6.58 -8.20
N ILE A 39 5.69 -5.97 -9.38
CA ILE A 39 4.78 -4.89 -9.79
C ILE A 39 3.34 -5.39 -9.85
N GLU A 40 3.10 -6.56 -10.43
CA GLU A 40 1.78 -7.17 -10.50
C GLU A 40 1.23 -7.48 -9.10
N TYR A 41 2.06 -8.03 -8.21
CA TYR A 41 1.68 -8.28 -6.82
C TYR A 41 1.32 -6.99 -6.08
N MET A 42 2.10 -5.91 -6.26
CA MET A 42 1.81 -4.61 -5.64
C MET A 42 0.49 -4.03 -6.17
N GLN A 43 0.27 -4.06 -7.49
CA GLN A 43 -0.96 -3.57 -8.11
C GLN A 43 -2.18 -4.40 -7.67
N ALA A 44 -2.06 -5.72 -7.63
CA ALA A 44 -3.12 -6.60 -7.17
C ALA A 44 -3.47 -6.33 -5.69
N HIS A 45 -2.47 -6.10 -4.84
CA HIS A 45 -2.67 -5.76 -3.44
C HIS A 45 -3.40 -4.41 -3.28
N GLU A 46 -3.00 -3.37 -4.02
CA GLU A 46 -3.69 -2.07 -4.03
C GLU A 46 -5.13 -2.18 -4.54
N ALA A 47 -5.36 -2.94 -5.62
CA ALA A 47 -6.69 -3.16 -6.17
C ALA A 47 -7.61 -3.97 -5.23
N SER A 48 -7.02 -4.87 -4.44
CA SER A 48 -7.75 -5.68 -3.45
C SER A 48 -8.04 -4.96 -2.14
N ARG A 49 -7.45 -3.77 -1.92
CA ARG A 49 -7.64 -3.02 -0.69
C ARG A 49 -9.11 -2.60 -0.58
N PRO A 50 -9.79 -2.91 0.54
CA PRO A 50 -11.14 -2.43 0.76
C PRO A 50 -11.14 -0.90 0.90
N GLN A 51 -12.07 -0.25 0.19
CA GLN A 51 -12.30 1.18 0.32
C GLN A 51 -12.72 1.50 1.76
N THR A 52 -11.99 2.40 2.39
CA THR A 52 -12.25 2.84 3.76
C THR A 52 -13.53 3.68 3.83
N HIS A 53 -14.06 3.85 5.04
CA HIS A 53 -15.23 4.71 5.26
C HIS A 53 -14.94 6.17 4.88
N ASP A 54 -13.75 6.65 5.22
CA ASP A 54 -13.25 7.98 4.85
C ASP A 54 -13.22 8.20 3.33
N GLU A 55 -12.73 7.22 2.55
CA GLU A 55 -12.72 7.30 1.09
C GLU A 55 -14.14 7.31 0.49
N LYS A 56 -15.08 6.54 1.05
CA LYS A 56 -16.50 6.58 0.63
C LYS A 56 -17.14 7.94 0.89
N ASN A 57 -16.80 8.55 2.02
CA ASN A 57 -17.30 9.86 2.40
C ASN A 57 -16.75 10.96 1.47
N GLN A 58 -15.44 10.95 1.20
CA GLN A 58 -14.82 11.85 0.24
C GLN A 58 -15.41 11.68 -1.17
N GLU A 59 -15.62 10.45 -1.64
CA GLU A 59 -16.28 10.18 -2.92
C GLU A 59 -17.72 10.74 -2.96
N THR A 60 -18.45 10.60 -1.86
CA THR A 60 -19.82 11.13 -1.72
C THR A 60 -19.84 12.65 -1.81
N LEU A 61 -18.84 13.34 -1.25
CA LEU A 61 -18.69 14.79 -1.32
C LEU A 61 -18.28 15.23 -2.73
N GLN A 62 -17.34 14.53 -3.36
CA GLN A 62 -16.92 14.81 -4.73
C GLN A 62 -18.07 14.73 -5.74
N ARG A 63 -18.97 13.76 -5.57
CA ARG A 63 -20.18 13.63 -6.42
C ARG A 63 -21.16 14.79 -6.23
N GLN A 64 -21.22 15.37 -5.03
CA GLN A 64 -22.11 16.50 -4.72
C GLN A 64 -21.53 17.85 -5.18
N PHE A 65 -20.21 17.99 -5.11
CA PHE A 65 -19.48 19.19 -5.47
C PHE A 65 -18.51 18.90 -6.61
N PRO A 66 -19.00 18.60 -7.84
CA PRO A 66 -18.14 18.26 -8.97
C PRO A 66 -17.23 19.42 -9.41
N ASN A 67 -17.55 20.65 -9.00
CA ASN A 67 -16.75 21.85 -9.28
C ASN A 67 -15.61 22.07 -8.27
N VAL A 68 -15.55 21.27 -7.19
CA VAL A 68 -14.51 21.37 -6.17
C VAL A 68 -13.47 20.27 -6.39
N ASP A 69 -12.19 20.63 -6.29
CA ASP A 69 -11.08 19.70 -6.41
C ASP A 69 -11.05 18.62 -5.31
N ALA A 70 -10.79 17.37 -5.72
CA ALA A 70 -10.67 16.20 -4.83
C ALA A 70 -9.63 16.39 -3.73
N SER A 71 -8.50 17.03 -4.06
CA SER A 71 -7.41 17.31 -3.10
C SER A 71 -7.86 18.26 -2.00
N LEU A 72 -8.71 19.26 -2.34
CA LEU A 72 -9.25 20.20 -1.37
C LEU A 72 -10.26 19.51 -0.46
N ILE A 73 -11.15 18.69 -1.03
CA ILE A 73 -12.10 17.87 -0.26
C ILE A 73 -11.35 16.96 0.72
N ALA A 74 -10.29 16.30 0.27
CA ALA A 74 -9.48 15.43 1.11
C ALA A 74 -8.75 16.18 2.23
N ALA A 75 -8.21 17.37 1.94
CA ALA A 75 -7.55 18.21 2.93
C ALA A 75 -8.54 18.69 4.01
N LEU A 76 -9.69 19.23 3.61
CA LEU A 76 -10.73 19.67 4.53
C LEU A 76 -11.28 18.50 5.35
N TYR A 77 -11.51 17.34 4.72
CA TYR A 77 -12.04 16.17 5.41
C TYR A 77 -11.03 15.57 6.40
N SER A 78 -9.73 15.70 6.12
CA SER A 78 -8.68 15.32 7.06
C SER A 78 -8.57 16.28 8.26
N ASP A 79 -8.91 17.55 8.05
CA ASP A 79 -8.93 18.58 9.10
C ASP A 79 -10.18 18.41 9.99
N ASN A 80 -11.36 18.24 9.37
CA ASN A 80 -12.61 17.98 10.06
C ASN A 80 -13.37 16.81 9.40
N LYS A 81 -13.60 15.74 10.17
CA LYS A 81 -14.31 14.53 9.72
C LYS A 81 -15.84 14.66 9.75
N ASP A 82 -16.39 15.78 10.20
CA ASP A 82 -17.83 16.03 10.23
C ASP A 82 -18.37 16.40 8.85
N MET A 83 -19.14 15.48 8.25
CA MET A 83 -19.78 15.65 6.94
C MET A 83 -20.63 16.91 6.83
N SER A 84 -21.34 17.28 7.89
CA SER A 84 -22.28 18.40 7.87
C SER A 84 -21.55 19.74 7.75
N GLU A 85 -20.53 19.95 8.57
CA GLU A 85 -19.70 21.17 8.54
C GLU A 85 -18.92 21.26 7.23
N LEU A 86 -18.39 20.12 6.76
CA LEU A 86 -17.69 20.06 5.49
C LEU A 86 -18.60 20.43 4.31
N ARG A 87 -19.86 19.95 4.29
CA ARG A 87 -20.82 20.28 3.23
C ARG A 87 -21.15 21.77 3.21
N GLU A 88 -21.31 22.40 4.37
CA GLU A 88 -21.55 23.83 4.47
C GLU A 88 -20.37 24.62 3.89
N THR A 89 -19.15 24.28 4.33
CA THR A 89 -17.91 24.90 3.83
C THR A 89 -17.74 24.72 2.32
N LEU A 90 -17.94 23.50 1.81
CA LEU A 90 -17.85 23.18 0.38
C LEU A 90 -18.92 23.89 -0.44
N GLN A 91 -20.12 24.09 0.10
CA GLN A 91 -21.18 24.85 -0.53
C GLN A 91 -20.80 26.33 -0.67
N GLU A 92 -20.21 26.94 0.36
CA GLU A 92 -19.71 28.31 0.29
C GLU A 92 -18.59 28.46 -0.74
N LEU A 93 -17.65 27.52 -0.78
CA LEU A 93 -16.54 27.53 -1.75
C LEU A 93 -17.04 27.34 -3.19
N SER A 94 -17.95 26.39 -3.41
CA SER A 94 -18.54 26.17 -4.72
C SER A 94 -19.34 27.38 -5.22
N SER A 95 -19.93 28.15 -4.31
CA SER A 95 -20.69 29.37 -4.64
C SER A 95 -19.77 30.56 -4.95
N GLN A 96 -18.60 30.62 -4.32
CA GLN A 96 -17.58 31.66 -4.56
C GLN A 96 -16.78 31.45 -5.86
N GLN A 97 -16.81 30.24 -6.43
CA GLN A 97 -16.13 29.90 -7.69
C GLN A 97 -17.00 30.14 -8.95
N SER A 98 -18.18 30.77 -8.81
CA SER A 98 -19.05 31.17 -9.93
C SER A 98 -18.80 32.59 -10.41
#